data_AF-A0A0Q9PKI6-F1
#
_entry.id   AF-A0A0Q9PKI6-F1
#
_cell.length_a   1.000
_cell.length_b   1.000
_cell.length_c   1.000
_cell.angle_alpha   90.00
_cell.angle_beta   90.00
_cell.angle_gamma   90.00
#
_symmetry.space_group_name_H-M   'P 1'
#
loop_
_entity.id
_entity.type
_entity.pdbx_description
1 polymer ?
#
loop_
_entity_poly.entity_id
_entity_poly.type
_entity_poly.pdbx_seq_one_letter_code
_entity_poly.pdbx_strand_id
1 'polypeptide(L)'
;MAAILPSRRSVLTALALTAGAAAFPGTGMANALSQAGPDTTKPRTKPVIFVVGDSTSSAYQQSERPRAGWGQALPLLLGPQATVFDYAWSGASSKSFADAGLLDRVLALMQAGDYLLISFGHNDEKVADPARGTLPDTTFKEYLGRYIDGARARGGKPVLVTPVERRRFDSLGNAKDSHGAYPQAVRELAAATGTPVVDLTASSKDLWQKLGPEGTKSQFLFLAPGEHPQYPQGSEDNTHFQAAGAVAVARLVGRELQSKEIVPPGYFLNIDAVADPLLEMYWPAERPVDVPVTLDVGPGRAFATVQSAVDSVPAGSLQRTVIRIQPGTYREAVRVPADKPRISFIGQGGRPEDVLLVFNNASGTPKPGGGGNFGTSGSASVRIDGPDFVAQNLTISNDFDEAANMGMKDRQAVALHITGDRSVLSNVRLLGNQDTLLVNSPGAGVQARFYFQGCYVEGDVDFIFGRGTAVFSGCEIKSLDRGSTTNNGYVTAGSQDLSISYGYLFDQCRLVSDAARDTVHLGRPWHPSGDPKAVAQVLVRDSWLGAHISGTPWTDMSGFSWREARFHEYNNRGPGAQVTPDRPQLPEAEAGKYTVRAYLQGMDGWAPQLAGARADCSVVPAEVVA
;
A
#
# COMPACT_ATOMS: atom_id res chain seq x y z
N MET A 1 10.65 -10.99 50.85
CA MET A 1 11.78 -10.36 50.14
C MET A 1 11.42 -10.37 48.66
N ALA A 2 11.03 -9.21 48.11
CA ALA A 2 10.62 -9.08 46.72
C ALA A 2 11.86 -9.11 45.83
N ALA A 3 11.92 -10.08 44.92
CA ALA A 3 12.99 -10.17 43.92
C ALA A 3 12.79 -9.03 42.91
N ILE A 4 13.72 -8.08 42.93
CA ILE A 4 13.84 -7.01 41.94
C ILE A 4 14.35 -7.66 40.65
N LEU A 5 13.50 -7.73 39.63
CA LEU A 5 13.93 -8.12 38.27
C LEU A 5 14.66 -6.94 37.60
N PRO A 6 15.69 -7.20 36.77
CA PRO A 6 16.53 -6.15 36.20
C PRO A 6 15.81 -5.29 35.15
N SER A 7 16.12 -4.00 35.09
CA SER A 7 15.54 -3.04 34.14
C SER A 7 16.10 -3.15 32.71
N ARG A 8 15.34 -2.61 31.74
CA ARG A 8 15.55 -2.61 30.26
C ARG A 8 16.98 -2.28 29.79
N ARG A 9 17.78 -1.60 30.60
CA ARG A 9 19.20 -1.29 30.30
C ARG A 9 20.07 -2.54 30.10
N SER A 10 19.67 -3.68 30.67
CA SER A 10 20.48 -4.91 30.66
C SER A 10 20.31 -5.76 29.40
N VAL A 11 19.19 -5.62 28.68
CA VAL A 11 18.85 -6.47 27.52
C VAL A 11 19.35 -5.88 26.20
N LEU A 12 19.35 -4.55 26.06
CA LEU A 12 19.87 -3.88 24.85
C LEU A 12 21.39 -3.98 24.69
N THR A 13 22.12 -4.31 25.76
CA THR A 13 23.59 -4.48 25.73
C THR A 13 24.03 -5.93 25.48
N ALA A 14 23.12 -6.92 25.57
CA ALA A 14 23.46 -8.34 25.51
C ALA A 14 23.05 -9.06 24.20
N LEU A 15 22.30 -8.42 23.31
CA LEU A 15 21.84 -9.01 22.04
C LEU A 15 22.90 -9.02 20.90
N ALA A 16 24.16 -8.68 21.20
CA ALA A 16 25.23 -8.70 20.22
C ALA A 16 25.84 -10.09 19.95
N LEU A 17 25.54 -11.13 20.73
CA LEU A 17 26.15 -12.46 20.53
C LEU A 17 25.13 -13.58 20.79
N THR A 18 25.16 -14.59 19.90
CA THR A 18 24.39 -15.86 19.87
C THR A 18 22.95 -15.81 19.31
N ALA A 19 22.84 -15.90 17.98
CA ALA A 19 21.65 -16.42 17.30
C ALA A 19 21.98 -17.82 16.75
N GLY A 20 21.49 -18.87 17.42
CA GLY A 20 21.44 -20.23 16.88
C GLY A 20 20.14 -20.41 16.11
N ALA A 21 20.25 -20.73 14.82
CA ALA A 21 19.13 -20.89 13.91
C ALA A 21 18.37 -22.20 14.16
N ALA A 22 17.05 -22.11 14.29
CA ALA A 22 16.13 -23.21 14.00
C ALA A 22 15.18 -22.73 12.89
N ALA A 23 15.35 -23.28 11.70
CA ALA A 23 14.55 -22.97 10.52
C ALA A 23 13.25 -23.78 10.52
N PHE A 24 12.12 -23.10 10.29
CA PHE A 24 10.87 -23.71 9.83
C PHE A 24 10.49 -23.07 8.49
N PRO A 25 9.93 -23.83 7.53
CA PRO A 25 9.60 -23.33 6.20
C PRO A 25 8.24 -22.62 6.25
N GLY A 26 8.26 -21.28 6.23
CA GLY A 26 7.10 -20.44 5.95
C GLY A 26 7.23 -19.87 4.55
N THR A 27 6.52 -20.44 3.59
CA THR A 27 6.48 -19.97 2.20
C THR A 27 5.65 -18.70 2.07
N GLY A 28 6.32 -17.62 1.64
CA GLY A 28 5.78 -16.57 0.77
C GLY A 28 4.74 -15.62 1.36
N MET A 29 5.20 -14.45 1.81
CA MET A 29 4.67 -13.11 1.50
C MET A 29 5.51 -12.07 2.24
N ALA A 30 6.45 -11.42 1.54
CA ALA A 30 7.12 -10.21 2.00
C ALA A 30 7.69 -9.44 0.80
N ASN A 31 7.61 -8.11 0.89
CA ASN A 31 8.27 -7.08 0.09
C ASN A 31 7.56 -6.59 -1.19
N ALA A 32 6.71 -5.57 -1.01
CA ALA A 32 6.66 -4.45 -1.94
C ALA A 32 7.35 -3.24 -1.26
N LEU A 33 8.16 -2.51 -2.03
CA LEU A 33 8.84 -1.24 -1.67
C LEU A 33 10.19 -1.29 -0.92
N SER A 34 11.12 -2.19 -1.27
CA SER A 34 12.55 -1.92 -0.97
C SER A 34 13.24 -1.25 -2.17
N GLN A 35 13.77 -0.04 -2.02
CA GLN A 35 14.87 0.45 -2.85
C GLN A 35 15.99 1.01 -1.96
N ALA A 36 16.81 0.09 -1.46
CA ALA A 36 18.24 0.28 -1.25
C ALA A 36 18.93 -0.60 -2.32
N GLY A 37 19.83 -0.03 -3.10
CA GLY A 37 20.31 -0.60 -4.38
C GLY A 37 20.92 -2.00 -4.28
N PRO A 38 20.42 -2.99 -5.06
CA PRO A 38 21.06 -4.28 -5.26
C PRO A 38 21.79 -4.37 -6.62
N ASP A 39 22.50 -5.48 -6.78
CA ASP A 39 23.43 -5.84 -7.85
C ASP A 39 22.71 -6.41 -9.11
N THR A 40 22.61 -5.58 -10.16
CA THR A 40 21.90 -5.87 -11.43
C THR A 40 22.45 -7.04 -12.25
N THR A 41 23.40 -7.79 -11.70
CA THR A 41 24.10 -8.87 -12.37
C THR A 41 23.43 -10.24 -12.22
N LYS A 42 22.41 -10.40 -11.37
CA LYS A 42 21.72 -11.70 -11.23
C LYS A 42 20.61 -11.88 -12.27
N PRO A 43 20.62 -12.98 -13.06
CA PRO A 43 19.55 -13.29 -13.99
C PRO A 43 18.22 -13.50 -13.25
N ARG A 44 17.14 -12.88 -13.74
CA ARG A 44 15.79 -13.12 -13.21
C ARG A 44 15.29 -14.52 -13.50
N THR A 45 14.48 -15.04 -12.58
CA THR A 45 13.85 -16.36 -12.74
C THR A 45 12.61 -16.33 -13.62
N LYS A 46 12.02 -15.13 -13.82
CA LYS A 46 10.83 -14.90 -14.64
C LYS A 46 11.01 -13.65 -15.50
N PRO A 47 10.58 -13.67 -16.78
CA PRO A 47 10.64 -12.49 -17.62
C PRO A 47 9.61 -11.45 -17.20
N VAL A 48 9.95 -10.19 -17.47
CA VAL A 48 9.05 -9.04 -17.27
C VAL A 48 8.50 -8.59 -18.61
N ILE A 49 7.21 -8.25 -18.60
CA ILE A 49 6.53 -7.55 -19.68
C ILE A 49 6.47 -6.07 -19.28
N PHE A 50 7.36 -5.27 -19.86
CA PHE A 50 7.30 -3.81 -19.72
C PHE A 50 6.26 -3.25 -20.68
N VAL A 51 5.41 -2.36 -20.18
CA VAL A 51 4.50 -1.57 -21.02
C VAL A 51 5.02 -0.14 -21.06
N VAL A 52 5.21 0.41 -22.26
CA VAL A 52 5.47 1.82 -22.49
C VAL A 52 4.45 2.37 -23.47
N GLY A 53 3.99 3.57 -23.23
CA GLY A 53 2.91 4.12 -24.02
C GLY A 53 2.33 5.41 -23.47
N ASP A 54 1.17 5.75 -23.99
CA ASP A 54 0.41 6.95 -23.64
C ASP A 54 -0.61 6.72 -22.51
N SER A 55 -1.56 7.65 -22.37
CA SER A 55 -2.58 7.66 -21.33
C SER A 55 -3.58 6.50 -21.39
N THR A 56 -3.70 5.81 -22.51
CA THR A 56 -4.62 4.66 -22.64
C THR A 56 -4.03 3.39 -22.04
N SER A 57 -2.70 3.28 -22.00
CA SER A 57 -1.96 2.20 -21.35
C SER A 57 -1.64 2.46 -19.89
N SER A 58 -1.42 3.73 -19.50
CA SER A 58 -0.78 4.11 -18.22
C SER A 58 -1.51 3.70 -16.95
N ALA A 59 -0.73 3.42 -15.91
CA ALA A 59 -1.19 3.36 -14.52
C ALA A 59 -1.68 4.70 -14.00
N TYR A 60 -2.77 4.66 -13.22
CA TYR A 60 -3.41 5.82 -12.60
C TYR A 60 -3.43 5.71 -11.07
N GLN A 61 -3.35 6.85 -10.39
CA GLN A 61 -3.28 6.89 -8.93
C GLN A 61 -4.63 6.63 -8.26
N GLN A 62 -4.63 6.31 -6.97
CA GLN A 62 -5.84 6.16 -6.14
C GLN A 62 -6.80 7.36 -6.22
N SER A 63 -6.26 8.57 -6.38
CA SER A 63 -7.06 9.80 -6.56
C SER A 63 -7.76 9.90 -7.91
N GLU A 64 -7.42 9.03 -8.87
CA GLU A 64 -7.97 9.00 -10.23
C GLU A 64 -8.89 7.78 -10.44
N ARG A 65 -9.07 6.91 -9.45
CA ARG A 65 -10.03 5.79 -9.51
C ARG A 65 -11.44 6.33 -9.86
N PRO A 66 -12.19 5.75 -10.83
CA PRO A 66 -11.99 4.45 -11.45
C PRO A 66 -11.23 4.47 -12.78
N ARG A 67 -10.61 5.60 -13.16
CA ARG A 67 -9.83 5.70 -14.39
C ARG A 67 -8.65 4.74 -14.35
N ALA A 68 -8.44 4.00 -15.44
CA ALA A 68 -7.38 3.01 -15.53
C ALA A 68 -6.87 2.86 -16.96
N GLY A 69 -5.61 2.45 -17.10
CA GLY A 69 -5.02 2.07 -18.39
C GLY A 69 -5.02 0.55 -18.58
N TRP A 70 -4.96 0.10 -19.83
CA TRP A 70 -4.93 -1.34 -20.10
C TRP A 70 -3.61 -1.99 -19.64
N GLY A 71 -2.50 -1.23 -19.57
CA GLY A 71 -1.23 -1.69 -19.00
C GLY A 71 -1.35 -1.98 -17.51
N GLN A 72 -2.05 -1.12 -16.77
CA GLN A 72 -2.41 -1.30 -15.36
C GLN A 72 -3.29 -2.53 -15.11
N ALA A 73 -4.18 -2.85 -16.04
CA ALA A 73 -5.08 -4.01 -15.93
C ALA A 73 -4.43 -5.33 -16.35
N LEU A 74 -3.41 -5.29 -17.20
CA LEU A 74 -2.75 -6.47 -17.76
C LEU A 74 -2.25 -7.48 -16.70
N PRO A 75 -1.62 -7.08 -15.58
CA PRO A 75 -1.23 -7.98 -14.49
C PRO A 75 -2.32 -8.96 -14.03
N LEU A 76 -3.60 -8.54 -14.01
CA LEU A 76 -4.74 -9.35 -13.56
C LEU A 76 -4.98 -10.58 -14.46
N LEU A 77 -4.57 -10.48 -15.72
CA LEU A 77 -4.79 -11.52 -16.73
C LEU A 77 -3.66 -12.57 -16.73
N LEU A 78 -2.52 -12.28 -16.07
CA LEU A 78 -1.32 -13.12 -16.09
C LEU A 78 -1.40 -14.31 -15.12
N GLY A 79 -0.76 -15.41 -15.52
CA GLY A 79 -0.34 -16.52 -14.68
C GLY A 79 0.99 -16.25 -13.95
N PRO A 80 1.48 -17.17 -13.11
CA PRO A 80 2.68 -16.98 -12.27
C PRO A 80 4.02 -16.96 -13.04
N GLN A 81 4.03 -17.18 -14.36
CA GLN A 81 5.22 -17.35 -15.19
C GLN A 81 5.90 -16.04 -15.61
N ALA A 82 5.18 -14.92 -15.57
CA ALA A 82 5.70 -13.61 -15.93
C ALA A 82 5.11 -12.54 -15.02
N THR A 83 5.64 -11.33 -15.09
CA THR A 83 5.09 -10.16 -14.39
C THR A 83 5.00 -8.99 -15.35
N VAL A 84 4.04 -8.09 -15.13
CA VAL A 84 3.89 -6.87 -15.92
C VAL A 84 4.39 -5.69 -15.10
N PHE A 85 5.10 -4.78 -15.76
CA PHE A 85 5.47 -3.51 -15.19
C PHE A 85 5.12 -2.37 -16.13
N ASP A 86 4.15 -1.55 -15.72
CA ASP A 86 3.57 -0.52 -16.58
C ASP A 86 4.25 0.83 -16.39
N TYR A 87 5.09 1.18 -17.34
CA TYR A 87 5.79 2.45 -17.42
C TYR A 87 5.13 3.45 -18.36
N ALA A 88 3.94 3.16 -18.90
CA ALA A 88 3.26 4.11 -19.76
C ALA A 88 2.91 5.41 -19.02
N TRP A 89 2.98 6.52 -19.74
CA TRP A 89 2.89 7.85 -19.17
C TRP A 89 1.73 8.64 -19.80
N SER A 90 0.77 9.03 -18.96
CA SER A 90 -0.37 9.81 -19.40
C SER A 90 0.05 11.14 -20.03
N GLY A 91 -0.41 11.38 -21.27
CA GLY A 91 -0.07 12.57 -22.06
C GLY A 91 1.24 12.47 -22.85
N ALA A 92 1.94 11.33 -22.79
CA ALA A 92 3.17 11.12 -23.54
C ALA A 92 2.91 10.70 -25.00
N SER A 93 3.82 11.10 -25.87
CA SER A 93 4.01 10.61 -27.25
C SER A 93 5.26 9.73 -27.30
N SER A 94 5.48 9.03 -28.41
CA SER A 94 6.73 8.26 -28.63
C SER A 94 7.98 9.13 -28.44
N LYS A 95 7.90 10.40 -28.86
CA LYS A 95 8.94 11.42 -28.71
C LYS A 95 9.10 11.88 -27.26
N SER A 96 8.04 12.45 -26.68
CA SER A 96 8.14 13.08 -25.36
C SER A 96 8.50 12.09 -24.24
N PHE A 97 8.12 10.82 -24.40
CA PHE A 97 8.53 9.76 -23.47
C PHE A 97 10.04 9.49 -23.53
N ALA A 98 10.59 9.39 -24.74
CA ALA A 98 12.02 9.19 -24.94
C ALA A 98 12.82 10.43 -24.50
N ASP A 99 12.37 11.63 -24.87
CA ASP A 99 13.02 12.90 -24.52
C ASP A 99 13.03 13.16 -23.00
N ALA A 100 12.06 12.61 -22.27
CA ALA A 100 12.02 12.65 -20.80
C ALA A 100 12.95 11.63 -20.13
N GLY A 101 13.70 10.82 -20.89
CA GLY A 101 14.60 9.78 -20.37
C GLY A 101 13.88 8.54 -19.83
N LEU A 102 12.56 8.43 -20.04
CA LEU A 102 11.79 7.28 -19.53
C LEU A 102 12.11 6.00 -20.31
N LEU A 103 12.44 6.10 -21.61
CA LEU A 103 12.93 4.97 -22.39
C LEU A 103 14.22 4.41 -21.79
N ASP A 104 15.21 5.26 -21.54
CA ASP A 104 16.50 4.84 -20.97
C ASP A 104 16.31 4.18 -19.59
N ARG A 105 15.39 4.71 -18.78
CA ARG A 105 15.04 4.13 -17.47
C ARG A 105 14.45 2.73 -17.60
N VAL A 106 13.55 2.50 -18.55
CA VAL A 106 12.99 1.16 -18.81
C VAL A 106 14.09 0.22 -19.31
N LEU A 107 14.88 0.64 -20.30
CA LEU A 107 15.95 -0.18 -20.86
C LEU A 107 17.00 -0.56 -19.81
N ALA A 108 17.28 0.30 -18.84
CA ALA A 108 18.17 0.01 -17.72
C ALA A 108 17.68 -1.13 -16.83
N LEU A 109 16.37 -1.36 -16.73
CA LEU A 109 15.73 -2.43 -15.95
C LEU A 109 15.53 -3.74 -16.75
N MET A 110 15.72 -3.68 -18.07
CA MET A 110 15.51 -4.84 -18.93
C MET A 110 16.66 -5.83 -18.85
N GLN A 111 16.32 -7.12 -18.87
CA GLN A 111 17.23 -8.25 -19.03
C GLN A 111 16.83 -9.08 -20.26
N ALA A 112 17.73 -9.97 -20.69
CA ALA A 112 17.46 -10.85 -21.82
C ALA A 112 16.22 -11.72 -21.57
N GLY A 113 15.35 -11.82 -22.59
CA GLY A 113 14.11 -12.59 -22.53
C GLY A 113 12.87 -11.80 -22.11
N ASP A 114 13.02 -10.57 -21.63
CA ASP A 114 11.90 -9.66 -21.36
C ASP A 114 11.13 -9.25 -22.61
N TYR A 115 9.93 -8.72 -22.40
CA TYR A 115 9.11 -8.12 -23.43
C TYR A 115 8.99 -6.60 -23.22
N LEU A 116 8.98 -5.83 -24.31
CA LEU A 116 8.67 -4.41 -24.30
C LEU A 116 7.48 -4.15 -25.24
N LEU A 117 6.30 -3.94 -24.65
CA LEU A 117 5.08 -3.54 -25.36
C LEU A 117 5.11 -2.02 -25.58
N ILE A 118 5.10 -1.59 -26.84
CA ILE A 118 5.27 -0.19 -27.24
C ILE A 118 3.96 0.33 -27.85
N SER A 119 3.23 1.19 -27.13
CA SER A 119 1.87 1.64 -27.48
C SER A 119 1.75 3.16 -27.52
N PHE A 120 2.04 3.77 -28.67
CA PHE A 120 1.96 5.22 -28.88
C PHE A 120 1.10 5.56 -30.12
N GLY A 121 0.78 6.85 -30.28
CA GLY A 121 -0.04 7.37 -31.38
C GLY A 121 -1.02 8.47 -30.98
N HIS A 122 -1.62 8.42 -29.78
CA HIS A 122 -2.65 9.38 -29.36
C HIS A 122 -2.15 10.82 -29.23
N ASN A 123 -0.91 10.98 -28.79
CA ASN A 123 -0.30 12.30 -28.59
C ASN A 123 0.68 12.66 -29.69
N ASP A 124 1.16 11.68 -30.46
CA ASP A 124 2.00 11.85 -31.63
C ASP A 124 1.27 12.63 -32.74
N GLU A 125 -0.05 12.43 -32.90
CA GLU A 125 -0.90 13.17 -33.86
C GLU A 125 -0.96 14.69 -33.59
N LYS A 126 -0.49 15.16 -32.44
CA LYS A 126 -0.48 16.59 -32.07
C LYS A 126 0.72 17.30 -32.71
N VAL A 127 0.80 17.28 -34.05
CA VAL A 127 1.92 17.83 -34.84
C VAL A 127 2.22 19.31 -34.59
N ALA A 128 1.25 20.08 -34.07
CA ALA A 128 1.43 21.48 -33.70
C ALA A 128 2.14 21.66 -32.34
N ASP A 129 2.20 20.63 -31.50
CA ASP A 129 2.91 20.63 -30.22
C ASP A 129 4.33 20.09 -30.44
N PRO A 130 5.39 20.93 -30.49
CA PRO A 130 6.75 20.49 -30.79
C PRO A 130 7.33 19.55 -29.71
N ALA A 131 6.76 19.54 -28.50
CA ALA A 131 7.18 18.62 -27.46
C ALA A 131 6.72 17.18 -27.74
N ARG A 132 5.57 17.01 -28.42
CA ARG A 132 4.89 15.71 -28.57
C ARG A 132 4.70 15.24 -30.00
N GLY A 133 4.45 16.16 -30.92
CA GLY A 133 4.10 15.87 -32.30
C GLY A 133 5.20 15.10 -33.03
N THR A 134 4.81 14.05 -33.73
CA THR A 134 5.68 13.33 -34.68
C THR A 134 4.96 13.23 -36.03
N LEU A 135 5.66 12.81 -37.09
CA LEU A 135 5.06 12.56 -38.39
C LEU A 135 5.03 11.05 -38.62
N PRO A 136 3.89 10.47 -39.04
CA PRO A 136 3.69 9.02 -39.07
C PRO A 136 4.71 8.30 -39.94
N ASP A 137 5.07 8.87 -41.09
CA ASP A 137 5.98 8.22 -42.04
C ASP A 137 7.47 8.48 -41.79
N THR A 138 7.81 9.38 -40.86
CA THR A 138 9.21 9.73 -40.55
C THR A 138 9.46 9.66 -39.06
N THR A 139 9.34 10.78 -38.34
CA THR A 139 9.80 10.90 -36.96
C THR A 139 9.10 9.94 -36.01
N PHE A 140 7.83 9.57 -36.26
CA PHE A 140 7.15 8.56 -35.46
C PHE A 140 7.84 7.20 -35.57
N LYS A 141 8.11 6.75 -36.80
CA LYS A 141 8.84 5.49 -37.06
C LYS A 141 10.26 5.55 -36.51
N GLU A 142 10.94 6.69 -36.61
CA GLU A 142 12.28 6.91 -36.03
C GLU A 142 12.27 6.73 -34.51
N TYR A 143 11.31 7.36 -33.81
CA TYR A 143 11.20 7.20 -32.37
C TYR A 143 10.87 5.76 -32.00
N LEU A 144 9.86 5.13 -32.61
CA LEU A 144 9.53 3.72 -32.36
C LEU A 144 10.72 2.79 -32.63
N GLY A 145 11.53 3.07 -33.66
CA GLY A 145 12.77 2.35 -33.94
C GLY A 145 13.74 2.36 -32.76
N ARG A 146 13.88 3.49 -32.05
CA ARG A 146 14.72 3.56 -30.83
C ARG A 146 14.29 2.60 -29.74
N TYR A 147 12.97 2.43 -29.52
CA TYR A 147 12.45 1.48 -28.54
C TYR A 147 12.77 0.03 -28.94
N ILE A 148 12.60 -0.29 -30.23
CA ILE A 148 12.88 -1.61 -30.80
C ILE A 148 14.37 -1.95 -30.64
N ASP A 149 15.24 -1.05 -31.09
CA ASP A 149 16.69 -1.24 -31.07
C ASP A 149 17.23 -1.30 -29.65
N GLY A 150 16.75 -0.41 -28.76
CA GLY A 150 17.10 -0.41 -27.35
C GLY A 150 16.74 -1.71 -26.65
N ALA A 151 15.52 -2.23 -26.86
CA ALA A 151 15.08 -3.50 -26.30
C ALA A 151 15.94 -4.67 -26.80
N ARG A 152 16.19 -4.74 -28.12
CA ARG A 152 17.01 -5.79 -28.74
C ARG A 152 18.45 -5.76 -28.23
N ALA A 153 19.04 -4.57 -28.04
CA ALA A 153 20.37 -4.40 -27.50
C ALA A 153 20.52 -4.95 -26.07
N ARG A 154 19.41 -5.08 -25.31
CA ARG A 154 19.36 -5.72 -23.99
C ARG A 154 18.95 -7.19 -24.03
N GLY A 155 18.82 -7.79 -25.21
CA GLY A 155 18.29 -9.14 -25.39
C GLY A 155 16.79 -9.26 -25.12
N GLY A 156 16.09 -8.12 -25.02
CA GLY A 156 14.64 -8.05 -24.89
C GLY A 156 13.93 -8.22 -26.22
N LYS A 157 12.63 -8.50 -26.14
CA LYS A 157 11.73 -8.79 -27.25
C LYS A 157 10.75 -7.62 -27.42
N PRO A 158 11.01 -6.66 -28.32
CA PRO A 158 10.07 -5.59 -28.58
C PRO A 158 8.80 -6.12 -29.25
N VAL A 159 7.66 -5.53 -28.91
CA VAL A 159 6.36 -5.79 -29.51
C VAL A 159 5.68 -4.45 -29.73
N LEU A 160 5.33 -4.17 -30.98
CA LEU A 160 4.58 -2.96 -31.32
C LEU A 160 3.10 -3.18 -31.04
N VAL A 161 2.44 -2.17 -30.48
CA VAL A 161 1.00 -2.15 -30.24
C VAL A 161 0.43 -0.92 -30.94
N THR A 162 -0.50 -1.11 -31.89
CA THR A 162 -1.16 0.02 -32.56
C THR A 162 -2.01 0.80 -31.55
N PRO A 163 -2.28 2.11 -31.73
CA PRO A 163 -3.04 2.87 -30.75
C PRO A 163 -4.48 2.36 -30.65
N VAL A 164 -4.98 2.14 -29.43
CA VAL A 164 -6.37 1.75 -29.19
C VAL A 164 -7.34 2.80 -29.70
N GLU A 165 -8.45 2.41 -30.32
CA GLU A 165 -9.42 3.36 -30.86
C GLU A 165 -10.14 4.17 -29.77
N ARG A 166 -10.33 5.46 -30.04
CA ARG A 166 -11.17 6.33 -29.21
C ARG A 166 -12.64 5.98 -29.41
N ARG A 167 -13.49 6.35 -28.45
CA ARG A 167 -14.94 6.26 -28.59
C ARG A 167 -15.44 7.27 -29.63
N ARG A 168 -15.51 6.87 -30.90
CA ARG A 168 -16.04 7.68 -32.02
C ARG A 168 -17.00 6.87 -32.88
N PHE A 169 -18.16 7.46 -33.16
CA PHE A 169 -19.20 6.85 -33.99
C PHE A 169 -19.73 7.85 -35.03
N ASP A 170 -20.19 7.36 -36.19
CA ASP A 170 -21.04 8.17 -37.09
C ASP A 170 -22.49 8.25 -36.59
N SER A 171 -23.32 8.99 -37.32
CA SER A 171 -24.76 9.13 -37.07
C SER A 171 -25.55 7.83 -37.23
N LEU A 172 -24.96 6.78 -37.83
CA LEU A 172 -25.56 5.46 -37.98
C LEU A 172 -25.10 4.49 -36.89
N GLY A 173 -24.22 4.93 -35.98
CA GLY A 173 -23.67 4.11 -34.90
C GLY A 173 -22.49 3.24 -35.32
N ASN A 174 -21.85 3.50 -36.47
CA ASN A 174 -20.65 2.78 -36.88
C ASN A 174 -19.40 3.36 -36.21
N ALA A 175 -18.55 2.48 -35.65
CA ALA A 175 -17.28 2.89 -35.03
C ALA A 175 -16.31 3.46 -36.09
N LYS A 176 -15.64 4.57 -35.76
CA LYS A 176 -14.72 5.27 -36.67
C LYS A 176 -13.27 5.16 -36.23
N ASP A 177 -12.39 5.17 -37.21
CA ASP A 177 -10.95 5.34 -36.97
C ASP A 177 -10.68 6.73 -36.40
N SER A 178 -9.73 6.82 -35.47
CA SER A 178 -9.44 8.08 -34.77
C SER A 178 -7.99 8.56 -34.83
N HIS A 179 -7.08 7.77 -35.41
CA HIS A 179 -5.63 8.04 -35.42
C HIS A 179 -5.01 8.19 -36.81
N GLY A 180 -5.81 8.36 -37.87
CA GLY A 180 -5.29 8.62 -39.23
C GLY A 180 -4.25 7.59 -39.69
N ALA A 181 -3.07 8.06 -40.12
CA ALA A 181 -2.00 7.22 -40.67
C ALA A 181 -1.11 6.52 -39.62
N TYR A 182 -1.26 6.84 -38.32
CA TYR A 182 -0.37 6.29 -37.28
C TYR A 182 -0.47 4.76 -37.11
N PRO A 183 -1.65 4.12 -37.10
CA PRO A 183 -1.74 2.65 -37.05
C PRO A 183 -1.03 1.99 -38.23
N GLN A 184 -1.15 2.57 -39.44
CA GLN A 184 -0.49 2.06 -40.63
C GLN A 184 1.03 2.18 -40.53
N ALA A 185 1.53 3.31 -40.01
CA ALA A 185 2.95 3.50 -39.76
C ALA A 185 3.54 2.46 -38.80
N VAL A 186 2.80 2.08 -37.73
CA VAL A 186 3.20 1.01 -36.82
C VAL A 186 3.29 -0.34 -37.55
N ARG A 187 2.27 -0.69 -38.36
CA ARG A 187 2.26 -1.95 -39.13
C ARG A 187 3.41 -2.03 -40.13
N GLU A 188 3.69 -0.93 -40.83
CA GLU A 188 4.79 -0.85 -41.80
C GLU A 188 6.15 -0.99 -41.12
N LEU A 189 6.35 -0.34 -39.96
CA LEU A 189 7.58 -0.48 -39.19
C LEU A 189 7.75 -1.90 -38.65
N ALA A 190 6.67 -2.51 -38.16
CA ALA A 190 6.65 -3.91 -37.72
C ALA A 190 7.12 -4.85 -38.84
N ALA A 191 6.55 -4.70 -40.04
CA ALA A 191 6.93 -5.47 -41.21
C ALA A 191 8.39 -5.23 -41.63
N ALA A 192 8.83 -3.97 -41.67
CA ALA A 192 10.18 -3.60 -42.08
C ALA A 192 11.27 -4.11 -41.12
N THR A 193 10.96 -4.19 -39.82
CA THR A 193 11.92 -4.59 -38.78
C THR A 193 11.78 -6.04 -38.32
N GLY A 194 10.77 -6.77 -38.81
CA GLY A 194 10.40 -8.10 -38.30
C GLY A 194 9.96 -8.09 -36.83
N THR A 195 9.44 -6.96 -36.34
CA THR A 195 8.96 -6.83 -34.95
C THR A 195 7.51 -7.29 -34.87
N PRO A 196 7.13 -8.17 -33.93
CA PRO A 196 5.73 -8.58 -33.76
C PRO A 196 4.80 -7.39 -33.48
N VAL A 197 3.56 -7.49 -33.93
CA VAL A 197 2.54 -6.44 -33.74
C VAL A 197 1.24 -6.98 -33.15
N VAL A 198 0.73 -6.29 -32.14
CA VAL A 198 -0.66 -6.37 -31.65
C VAL A 198 -1.45 -5.26 -32.35
N ASP A 199 -2.46 -5.63 -33.15
CA ASP A 199 -3.27 -4.66 -33.89
C ASP A 199 -4.47 -4.20 -33.08
N LEU A 200 -4.17 -3.52 -31.98
CA LEU A 200 -5.14 -3.04 -31.02
C LEU A 200 -6.13 -2.03 -31.63
N THR A 201 -5.71 -1.24 -32.62
CA THR A 201 -6.61 -0.36 -33.40
C THR A 201 -7.76 -1.18 -34.01
N ALA A 202 -7.44 -2.26 -34.75
CA ALA A 202 -8.46 -3.09 -35.37
C ALA A 202 -9.34 -3.80 -34.34
N SER A 203 -8.73 -4.48 -33.36
CA SER A 203 -9.47 -5.27 -32.38
C SER A 203 -10.33 -4.42 -31.42
N SER A 204 -9.89 -3.21 -31.09
CA SER A 204 -10.70 -2.26 -30.30
C SER A 204 -11.83 -1.63 -31.10
N LYS A 205 -11.63 -1.29 -32.38
CA LYS A 205 -12.71 -0.82 -33.26
C LYS A 205 -13.84 -1.83 -33.36
N ASP A 206 -13.49 -3.11 -33.54
CA ASP A 206 -14.47 -4.20 -33.59
C ASP A 206 -15.24 -4.34 -32.27
N LEU A 207 -14.54 -4.21 -31.13
CA LEU A 207 -15.18 -4.22 -29.82
C LEU A 207 -16.15 -3.03 -29.65
N TRP A 208 -15.73 -1.82 -30.03
CA TRP A 208 -16.58 -0.63 -29.97
C TRP A 208 -17.78 -0.74 -30.91
N GLN A 209 -17.59 -1.28 -32.11
CA GLN A 209 -18.68 -1.55 -33.04
C GLN A 209 -19.69 -2.54 -32.47
N LYS A 210 -19.22 -3.60 -31.81
CA LYS A 210 -20.08 -4.61 -31.18
C LYS A 210 -20.89 -4.06 -30.01
N LEU A 211 -20.26 -3.20 -29.19
CA LEU A 211 -20.92 -2.59 -28.02
C LEU A 211 -21.83 -1.42 -28.42
N GLY A 212 -21.52 -0.74 -29.51
CA GLY A 212 -22.21 0.46 -29.97
C GLY A 212 -22.00 1.69 -29.07
N PRO A 213 -22.59 2.84 -29.44
CA PRO A 213 -22.40 4.09 -28.71
C PRO A 213 -22.79 4.00 -27.23
N GLU A 214 -23.95 3.47 -26.90
CA GLU A 214 -24.40 3.42 -25.50
C GLU A 214 -23.64 2.36 -24.69
N GLY A 215 -23.42 1.16 -25.24
CA GLY A 215 -22.71 0.09 -24.53
C GLY A 215 -21.27 0.45 -24.17
N THR A 216 -20.61 1.28 -25.00
CA THR A 216 -19.24 1.74 -24.75
C THR A 216 -19.10 2.72 -23.58
N LYS A 217 -20.17 3.38 -23.12
CA LYS A 217 -20.09 4.27 -21.94
C LYS A 217 -19.60 3.54 -20.68
N SER A 218 -19.92 2.25 -20.54
CA SER A 218 -19.43 1.39 -19.44
C SER A 218 -17.95 1.01 -19.53
N GLN A 219 -17.27 1.37 -20.61
CA GLN A 219 -15.87 1.02 -20.86
C GLN A 219 -14.98 2.26 -20.74
N PHE A 220 -15.47 3.40 -21.23
CA PHE A 220 -14.78 4.68 -21.13
C PHE A 220 -15.09 5.38 -19.79
N LEU A 221 -14.34 6.43 -19.46
CA LEU A 221 -14.53 7.23 -18.25
C LEU A 221 -15.74 8.16 -18.43
N PHE A 222 -16.91 7.53 -18.39
CA PHE A 222 -18.24 8.12 -18.51
C PHE A 222 -18.98 7.91 -17.19
N LEU A 223 -19.02 8.96 -16.36
CA LEU A 223 -19.56 8.92 -15.01
C LEU A 223 -20.59 10.03 -14.85
N ALA A 224 -21.74 9.72 -14.27
CA ALA A 224 -22.71 10.74 -13.88
C ALA A 224 -22.20 11.54 -12.67
N PRO A 225 -22.64 12.80 -12.50
CA PRO A 225 -22.38 13.55 -11.27
C PRO A 225 -22.81 12.77 -10.03
N GLY A 226 -21.92 12.69 -9.03
CA GLY A 226 -22.14 11.94 -7.79
C GLY A 226 -21.99 10.41 -7.90
N GLU A 227 -21.71 9.85 -9.08
CA GLU A 227 -21.54 8.40 -9.25
C GLU A 227 -20.27 7.87 -8.58
N HIS A 228 -19.17 8.64 -8.61
CA HIS A 228 -17.90 8.25 -8.01
C HIS A 228 -17.28 9.40 -7.20
N PRO A 229 -16.78 9.17 -5.97
CA PRO A 229 -16.34 10.26 -5.09
C PRO A 229 -15.15 11.07 -5.63
N GLN A 230 -14.25 10.44 -6.39
CA GLN A 230 -13.14 11.09 -7.09
C GLN A 230 -13.59 11.93 -8.30
N TYR A 231 -14.81 11.72 -8.80
CA TYR A 231 -15.40 12.43 -9.93
C TYR A 231 -16.76 13.02 -9.51
N PRO A 232 -16.79 13.96 -8.54
CA PRO A 232 -18.04 14.46 -7.98
C PRO A 232 -18.93 15.15 -9.03
N GLN A 233 -18.32 15.74 -10.06
CA GLN A 233 -19.03 16.39 -11.17
C GLN A 233 -19.28 15.44 -12.36
N GLY A 234 -18.96 14.16 -12.23
CA GLY A 234 -18.99 13.20 -13.33
C GLY A 234 -17.82 13.40 -14.30
N SER A 235 -17.87 12.66 -15.40
CA SER A 235 -16.90 12.72 -16.51
C SER A 235 -17.57 12.26 -17.79
N GLU A 236 -17.24 12.88 -18.92
CA GLU A 236 -17.64 12.42 -20.26
C GLU A 236 -16.40 12.34 -21.16
N ASP A 237 -15.56 11.34 -20.92
CA ASP A 237 -14.30 11.15 -21.63
C ASP A 237 -14.42 10.04 -22.68
N ASN A 238 -14.08 10.35 -23.93
CA ASN A 238 -14.12 9.40 -25.06
C ASN A 238 -12.75 8.75 -25.38
N THR A 239 -11.75 8.93 -24.51
CA THR A 239 -10.39 8.43 -24.70
C THR A 239 -9.95 7.52 -23.56
N HIS A 240 -10.17 7.93 -22.31
CA HIS A 240 -9.70 7.16 -21.15
C HIS A 240 -10.72 6.14 -20.67
N PHE A 241 -10.24 5.06 -20.09
CA PHE A 241 -11.08 3.96 -19.63
C PHE A 241 -11.40 4.08 -18.14
N GLN A 242 -12.55 3.54 -17.76
CA GLN A 242 -12.73 3.03 -16.41
C GLN A 242 -12.17 1.61 -16.28
N ALA A 243 -12.12 1.07 -15.07
CA ALA A 243 -11.56 -0.25 -14.80
C ALA A 243 -12.06 -1.38 -15.72
N ALA A 244 -13.36 -1.39 -16.05
CA ALA A 244 -13.93 -2.35 -16.97
C ALA A 244 -13.36 -2.26 -18.40
N GLY A 245 -13.24 -1.04 -18.95
CA GLY A 245 -12.66 -0.83 -20.27
C GLY A 245 -11.17 -1.13 -20.30
N ALA A 246 -10.44 -0.79 -19.24
CA ALA A 246 -9.02 -1.14 -19.10
C ALA A 246 -8.81 -2.66 -19.17
N VAL A 247 -9.62 -3.45 -18.44
CA VAL A 247 -9.59 -4.91 -18.52
C VAL A 247 -10.03 -5.41 -19.90
N ALA A 248 -11.06 -4.83 -20.52
CA ALA A 248 -11.53 -5.24 -21.84
C ALA A 248 -10.44 -5.06 -22.91
N VAL A 249 -9.74 -3.94 -22.90
CA VAL A 249 -8.63 -3.64 -23.82
C VAL A 249 -7.40 -4.50 -23.49
N ALA A 250 -7.09 -4.70 -22.21
CA ALA A 250 -6.01 -5.61 -21.80
C ALA A 250 -6.25 -7.05 -22.27
N ARG A 251 -7.52 -7.51 -22.30
CA ARG A 251 -7.88 -8.82 -22.87
C ARG A 251 -7.62 -8.89 -24.38
N LEU A 252 -7.87 -7.81 -25.14
CA LEU A 252 -7.54 -7.77 -26.56
C LEU A 252 -6.04 -7.96 -26.77
N VAL A 253 -5.23 -7.18 -26.03
CA VAL A 253 -3.76 -7.28 -26.07
C VAL A 253 -3.29 -8.69 -25.67
N GLY A 254 -3.74 -9.20 -24.52
CA GLY A 254 -3.36 -10.53 -24.03
C GLY A 254 -3.74 -11.66 -24.99
N ARG A 255 -4.92 -11.60 -25.62
CA ARG A 255 -5.39 -12.60 -26.59
C ARG A 255 -4.55 -12.59 -27.87
N GLU A 256 -4.20 -11.41 -28.38
CA GLU A 256 -3.32 -11.32 -29.56
C GLU A 256 -1.90 -11.78 -29.26
N LEU A 257 -1.35 -11.45 -28.07
CA LEU A 257 -0.06 -11.96 -27.64
C LEU A 257 -0.02 -13.48 -27.57
N GLN A 258 -1.10 -14.12 -27.10
CA GLN A 258 -1.23 -15.58 -27.06
C GLN A 258 -1.45 -16.18 -28.45
N SER A 259 -2.41 -15.67 -29.23
CA SER A 259 -2.82 -16.29 -30.50
C SER A 259 -1.77 -16.19 -31.59
N LYS A 260 -0.94 -15.15 -31.55
CA LYS A 260 0.21 -14.96 -32.46
C LYS A 260 1.50 -15.58 -31.92
N GLU A 261 1.43 -16.29 -30.78
CA GLU A 261 2.59 -16.92 -30.12
C GLU A 261 3.76 -15.94 -29.86
N ILE A 262 3.44 -14.67 -29.61
CA ILE A 262 4.43 -13.63 -29.29
C ILE A 262 5.04 -13.91 -27.91
N VAL A 263 4.18 -14.33 -26.97
CA VAL A 263 4.58 -14.84 -25.66
C VAL A 263 4.37 -16.36 -25.59
N PRO A 264 5.10 -17.09 -24.74
CA PRO A 264 4.87 -18.52 -24.55
C PRO A 264 3.43 -18.83 -24.12
N PRO A 265 2.88 -20.00 -24.51
CA PRO A 265 1.61 -20.48 -23.99
C PRO A 265 1.60 -20.48 -22.45
N GLY A 266 0.46 -20.11 -21.87
CA GLY A 266 0.27 -20.09 -20.42
C GLY A 266 0.72 -18.82 -19.70
N TYR A 267 1.10 -17.74 -20.40
CA TYR A 267 1.34 -16.44 -19.75
C TYR A 267 0.05 -15.78 -19.27
N PHE A 268 -1.03 -15.81 -20.06
CA PHE A 268 -2.32 -15.24 -19.70
C PHE A 268 -3.35 -16.32 -19.32
N LEU A 269 -3.15 -16.98 -18.18
CA LEU A 269 -4.06 -18.04 -17.68
C LEU A 269 -5.37 -17.48 -17.11
N ASN A 270 -5.39 -16.22 -16.71
CA ASN A 270 -6.52 -15.60 -15.99
C ASN A 270 -7.30 -14.64 -16.90
N ILE A 271 -7.16 -14.78 -18.23
CA ILE A 271 -7.66 -13.80 -19.20
C ILE A 271 -9.18 -13.58 -19.14
N ASP A 272 -9.92 -14.58 -18.67
CA ASP A 272 -11.38 -14.49 -18.49
C ASP A 272 -11.84 -14.53 -17.02
N ALA A 273 -10.90 -14.53 -16.06
CA ALA A 273 -11.19 -14.73 -14.64
C ALA A 273 -11.64 -13.47 -13.88
N VAL A 274 -11.33 -12.27 -14.39
CA VAL A 274 -11.65 -11.00 -13.71
C VAL A 274 -13.15 -10.75 -13.77
N ALA A 275 -13.80 -10.81 -12.61
CA ALA A 275 -15.25 -10.64 -12.47
C ALA A 275 -15.62 -9.20 -12.10
N ASP A 276 -14.85 -8.58 -11.21
CA ASP A 276 -15.04 -7.18 -10.82
C ASP A 276 -13.71 -6.41 -10.83
N PRO A 277 -13.40 -5.72 -11.94
CA PRO A 277 -12.18 -4.93 -12.09
C PRO A 277 -12.00 -3.86 -11.00
N LEU A 278 -13.08 -3.29 -10.45
CA LEU A 278 -12.99 -2.26 -9.43
C LEU A 278 -12.56 -2.79 -8.06
N LEU A 279 -12.77 -4.09 -7.82
CA LEU A 279 -12.35 -4.78 -6.60
C LEU A 279 -11.00 -5.46 -6.75
N GLU A 280 -10.65 -5.90 -7.96
CA GLU A 280 -9.46 -6.69 -8.22
C GLU A 280 -8.24 -5.84 -8.62
N MET A 281 -8.44 -4.68 -9.25
CA MET A 281 -7.34 -3.85 -9.70
C MET A 281 -6.77 -2.96 -8.59
N TYR A 282 -5.46 -2.72 -8.64
CA TYR A 282 -4.78 -1.82 -7.72
C TYR A 282 -4.56 -0.44 -8.35
N TRP A 283 -4.95 0.61 -7.60
CA TRP A 283 -4.57 1.98 -7.90
C TRP A 283 -3.50 2.42 -6.91
N PRO A 284 -2.24 2.57 -7.36
CA PRO A 284 -1.17 2.94 -6.46
C PRO A 284 -1.31 4.39 -5.97
N ALA A 285 -0.61 4.72 -4.88
CA ALA A 285 -0.47 6.11 -4.47
C ALA A 285 0.43 6.90 -5.46
N GLU A 286 1.42 6.22 -6.06
CA GLU A 286 2.35 6.77 -7.05
C GLU A 286 2.42 5.88 -8.29
N ARG A 287 2.47 6.49 -9.47
CA ARG A 287 2.65 5.75 -10.72
C ARG A 287 4.13 5.38 -10.89
N PRO A 288 4.46 4.36 -11.67
CA PRO A 288 5.86 3.97 -11.93
C PRO A 288 6.73 5.09 -12.52
N VAL A 289 6.10 5.96 -13.31
CA VAL A 289 6.73 7.12 -13.93
C VAL A 289 6.92 8.29 -12.96
N ASP A 290 6.20 8.31 -11.83
CA ASP A 290 6.37 9.35 -10.82
C ASP A 290 7.69 9.11 -10.09
N VAL A 291 8.58 10.11 -10.13
CA VAL A 291 9.86 10.05 -9.41
C VAL A 291 9.65 10.68 -8.03
N PRO A 292 9.76 9.93 -6.93
CA PRO A 292 9.68 10.53 -5.60
C PRO A 292 10.91 11.39 -5.31
N VAL A 293 10.74 12.41 -4.46
CA VAL A 293 11.89 13.09 -3.84
C VAL A 293 12.49 12.13 -2.82
N THR A 294 13.79 11.87 -2.92
CA THR A 294 14.49 11.02 -1.95
C THR A 294 15.35 11.88 -1.03
N LEU A 295 15.15 11.77 0.28
CA LEU A 295 15.97 12.38 1.30
C LEU A 295 16.67 11.29 2.11
N ASP A 296 17.95 11.49 2.42
CA ASP A 296 18.75 10.54 3.21
C ASP A 296 19.04 11.07 4.61
N VAL A 297 18.69 10.26 5.61
CA VAL A 297 18.93 10.53 7.03
C VAL A 297 19.97 9.56 7.57
N GLY A 298 20.95 10.10 8.30
CA GLY A 298 21.94 9.33 9.04
C GLY A 298 23.34 9.95 9.05
N PRO A 299 24.31 9.32 9.72
CA PRO A 299 25.69 9.80 9.77
C PRO A 299 26.28 10.02 8.36
N GLY A 300 26.82 11.21 8.12
CA GLY A 300 27.41 11.57 6.82
C GLY A 300 26.40 11.76 5.67
N ARG A 301 25.09 11.83 5.96
CA ARG A 301 24.05 12.16 4.99
C ARG A 301 23.63 13.63 5.09
N ALA A 302 22.78 14.06 4.14
CA ALA A 302 22.29 15.45 4.07
C ALA A 302 21.51 15.85 5.34
N PHE A 303 20.81 14.90 5.95
CA PHE A 303 20.07 15.11 7.20
C PHE A 303 20.64 14.24 8.31
N ALA A 304 20.96 14.84 9.45
CA ALA A 304 21.43 14.11 10.62
C ALA A 304 20.28 13.52 11.47
N THR A 305 19.07 14.09 11.34
CA THR A 305 17.88 13.72 12.12
C THR A 305 16.68 13.53 11.21
N VAL A 306 15.74 12.67 11.62
CA VAL A 306 14.50 12.43 10.86
C VAL A 306 13.63 13.68 10.86
N GLN A 307 13.53 14.40 11.99
CA GLN A 307 12.73 15.63 12.04
C GLN A 307 13.24 16.67 11.06
N SER A 308 14.56 16.88 10.94
CA SER A 308 15.11 17.86 9.98
C SER A 308 14.78 17.52 8.52
N ALA A 309 14.71 16.24 8.16
CA ALA A 309 14.27 15.81 6.84
C ALA A 309 12.78 16.11 6.63
N VAL A 310 11.93 15.79 7.61
CA VAL A 310 10.49 16.12 7.57
C VAL A 310 10.27 17.63 7.45
N ASP A 311 11.03 18.43 8.18
CA ASP A 311 10.93 19.90 8.17
C ASP A 311 11.25 20.48 6.79
N SER A 312 12.19 19.87 6.06
CA SER A 312 12.57 20.29 4.70
C SER A 312 11.51 20.02 3.64
N VAL A 313 10.56 19.12 3.89
CA VAL A 313 9.48 18.80 2.93
C VAL A 313 8.52 19.99 2.83
N PRO A 314 8.23 20.52 1.63
CA PRO A 314 7.27 21.61 1.45
C PRO A 314 5.86 21.21 1.89
N ALA A 315 5.15 22.13 2.56
CA ALA A 315 3.73 21.96 2.85
C ALA A 315 2.92 21.85 1.55
N GLY A 316 1.92 20.97 1.53
CA GLY A 316 1.03 20.73 0.40
C GLY A 316 1.68 20.00 -0.79
N SER A 317 2.89 19.45 -0.65
CA SER A 317 3.53 18.70 -1.74
C SER A 317 2.66 17.54 -2.20
N LEU A 318 2.35 17.50 -3.50
CA LEU A 318 1.67 16.38 -4.14
C LEU A 318 2.64 15.26 -4.58
N GLN A 319 3.93 15.56 -4.60
CA GLN A 319 4.99 14.59 -4.91
C GLN A 319 5.39 13.86 -3.63
N ARG A 320 5.42 12.51 -3.68
CA ARG A 320 5.89 11.70 -2.55
C ARG A 320 7.32 12.06 -2.20
N THR A 321 7.58 12.24 -0.90
CA THR A 321 8.93 12.34 -0.35
C THR A 321 9.27 11.08 0.43
N VAL A 322 10.27 10.35 -0.05
CA VAL A 322 10.82 9.15 0.60
C VAL A 322 12.02 9.56 1.45
N ILE A 323 11.86 9.47 2.76
CA ILE A 323 12.92 9.65 3.74
C ILE A 323 13.53 8.28 4.03
N ARG A 324 14.72 8.04 3.49
CA ARG A 324 15.51 6.83 3.70
C ARG A 324 16.37 7.00 4.95
N ILE A 325 16.18 6.11 5.91
CA ILE A 325 16.79 6.23 7.24
C ILE A 325 17.85 5.13 7.37
N GLN A 326 19.12 5.52 7.47
CA GLN A 326 20.24 4.60 7.62
C GLN A 326 20.20 3.88 8.97
N PRO A 327 20.80 2.67 9.10
CA PRO A 327 20.93 1.99 10.38
C PRO A 327 21.47 2.90 11.49
N GLY A 328 20.84 2.85 12.66
CA GLY A 328 21.17 3.71 13.79
C GLY A 328 20.01 3.91 14.76
N THR A 329 20.33 4.51 15.91
CA THR A 329 19.34 4.97 16.89
C THR A 329 19.20 6.48 16.80
N TYR A 330 17.98 6.93 16.51
CA TYR A 330 17.59 8.33 16.38
C TYR A 330 16.74 8.69 17.59
N ARG A 331 17.39 9.32 18.58
CA ARG A 331 16.72 9.76 19.81
C ARG A 331 16.18 11.17 19.64
N GLU A 332 14.95 11.26 19.16
CA GLU A 332 14.24 12.52 18.89
C GLU A 332 12.73 12.27 18.91
N ALA A 333 11.96 13.31 19.23
CA ALA A 333 10.52 13.30 18.98
C ALA A 333 10.28 13.75 17.52
N VAL A 334 9.56 12.94 16.75
CA VAL A 334 9.29 13.20 15.33
C VAL A 334 7.81 13.54 15.13
N ARG A 335 7.52 14.57 14.34
CA ARG A 335 6.17 14.92 13.89
C ARG A 335 6.14 15.15 12.38
N VAL A 336 5.27 14.40 11.70
CA VAL A 336 4.81 14.69 10.32
C VAL A 336 3.49 15.46 10.41
N PRO A 337 3.46 16.77 10.12
CA PRO A 337 2.26 17.58 10.21
C PRO A 337 1.20 17.24 9.15
N ALA A 338 -0.06 17.65 9.40
CA ALA A 338 -1.21 17.33 8.53
C ALA A 338 -1.11 17.94 7.12
N ASP A 339 -0.41 19.07 6.99
CA ASP A 339 -0.17 19.75 5.72
C ASP A 339 1.03 19.16 4.94
N LYS A 340 1.65 18.07 5.42
CA LYS A 340 2.72 17.35 4.71
C LYS A 340 2.27 15.92 4.35
N PRO A 341 1.39 15.75 3.34
CA PRO A 341 0.94 14.44 2.90
C PRO A 341 2.06 13.67 2.17
N ARG A 342 1.85 12.37 1.94
CA ARG A 342 2.70 11.52 1.07
C ARG A 342 4.18 11.50 1.49
N ILE A 343 4.46 11.44 2.79
CA ILE A 343 5.81 11.16 3.32
C ILE A 343 5.97 9.66 3.56
N SER A 344 7.12 9.11 3.20
CA SER A 344 7.49 7.73 3.52
C SER A 344 8.73 7.68 4.40
N PHE A 345 8.72 6.84 5.43
CA PHE A 345 9.90 6.47 6.23
C PHE A 345 10.36 5.06 5.86
N ILE A 346 11.52 4.93 5.23
CA ILE A 346 12.06 3.64 4.78
C ILE A 346 13.38 3.36 5.49
N GLY A 347 13.38 2.42 6.44
CA GLY A 347 14.60 1.96 7.08
C GLY A 347 15.48 1.17 6.10
N GLN A 348 16.75 1.54 6.01
CA GLN A 348 17.74 0.96 5.08
C GLN A 348 18.54 -0.21 5.69
N GLY A 349 18.13 -0.70 6.87
CA GLY A 349 18.73 -1.87 7.51
C GLY A 349 18.33 -3.20 6.86
N GLY A 350 19.02 -4.27 7.23
CA GLY A 350 18.66 -5.63 6.78
C GLY A 350 17.41 -6.17 7.48
N ARG A 351 17.09 -5.61 8.66
CA ARG A 351 15.90 -5.92 9.46
C ARG A 351 15.38 -4.64 10.16
N PRO A 352 14.13 -4.61 10.64
CA PRO A 352 13.56 -3.39 11.23
C PRO A 352 14.23 -2.94 12.54
N GLU A 353 14.96 -3.81 13.24
CA GLU A 353 15.68 -3.46 14.47
C GLU A 353 16.90 -2.58 14.21
N ASP A 354 17.44 -2.59 12.99
CA ASP A 354 18.67 -1.87 12.65
C ASP A 354 18.44 -0.35 12.61
N VAL A 355 17.19 0.11 12.47
CA VAL A 355 16.77 1.52 12.45
C VAL A 355 15.76 1.77 13.57
N LEU A 356 16.16 2.52 14.59
CA LEU A 356 15.34 2.79 15.78
C LEU A 356 15.04 4.28 15.91
N LEU A 357 13.76 4.67 15.84
CA LEU A 357 13.26 5.98 16.23
C LEU A 357 12.73 5.89 17.67
N VAL A 358 13.31 6.66 18.59
CA VAL A 358 13.02 6.49 20.02
C VAL A 358 12.96 7.80 20.80
N PHE A 359 12.02 7.88 21.72
CA PHE A 359 11.95 8.91 22.75
C PHE A 359 11.32 8.34 24.02
N ASN A 360 11.23 9.14 25.09
CA ASN A 360 10.82 8.66 26.42
C ASN A 360 9.81 9.55 27.14
N ASN A 361 9.06 10.39 26.41
CA ASN A 361 8.00 11.15 27.05
C ASN A 361 6.91 10.20 27.55
N ALA A 362 6.44 10.43 28.78
CA ALA A 362 5.17 9.91 29.28
C ALA A 362 4.13 11.03 29.35
N SER A 363 2.86 10.67 29.53
CA SER A 363 1.75 11.61 29.68
C SER A 363 2.01 12.64 30.77
N GLY A 364 2.54 12.21 31.91
CA GLY A 364 2.91 13.04 33.05
C GLY A 364 4.24 13.79 32.90
N THR A 365 4.95 13.64 31.79
CA THR A 365 6.21 14.37 31.57
C THR A 365 5.91 15.86 31.39
N PRO A 366 6.56 16.77 32.16
CA PRO A 366 6.36 18.21 32.00
C PRO A 366 6.82 18.70 30.63
N LYS A 367 6.05 19.59 30.00
CA LYS A 367 6.47 20.25 28.76
C LYS A 367 7.61 21.23 29.04
N PRO A 368 8.59 21.35 28.14
CA PRO A 368 9.53 22.46 28.16
C PRO A 368 8.76 23.80 28.17
N GLY A 369 9.06 24.70 29.11
CA GLY A 369 8.44 26.02 29.20
C GLY A 369 7.22 26.15 30.12
N GLY A 370 6.85 25.13 30.90
CA GLY A 370 5.93 25.27 32.03
C GLY A 370 4.42 25.24 31.70
N GLY A 371 4.03 24.83 30.49
CA GLY A 371 2.62 24.73 30.05
C GLY A 371 1.87 23.45 30.46
N GLY A 372 2.20 22.87 31.61
CA GLY A 372 1.68 21.58 32.06
C GLY A 372 2.40 20.36 31.45
N ASN A 373 1.77 19.20 31.50
CA ASN A 373 2.36 17.94 31.02
C ASN A 373 2.04 17.67 29.55
N PHE A 374 2.80 16.77 28.91
CA PHE A 374 2.59 16.35 27.52
C PHE A 374 1.19 15.78 27.28
N GLY A 375 0.64 15.04 28.25
CA GLY A 375 -0.55 14.22 28.09
C GLY A 375 -0.30 13.03 27.17
N THR A 376 -1.20 12.04 27.16
CA THR A 376 -1.02 10.80 26.39
C THR A 376 -0.71 11.06 24.91
N SER A 377 -1.51 11.86 24.21
CA SER A 377 -1.26 12.13 22.78
C SER A 377 0.02 12.91 22.50
N GLY A 378 0.50 13.69 23.48
CA GLY A 378 1.73 14.47 23.39
C GLY A 378 2.97 13.68 23.81
N SER A 379 2.81 12.48 24.37
CA SER A 379 3.93 11.63 24.80
C SER A 379 4.55 10.82 23.67
N ALA A 380 3.94 10.86 22.47
CA ALA A 380 4.37 10.14 21.28
C ALA A 380 5.84 10.39 20.92
N SER A 381 6.62 9.32 20.77
CA SER A 381 7.94 9.40 20.14
C SER A 381 7.83 9.82 18.68
N VAL A 382 6.87 9.26 17.95
CA VAL A 382 6.56 9.64 16.57
C VAL A 382 5.07 9.96 16.43
N ARG A 383 4.77 11.12 15.86
CA ARG A 383 3.42 11.58 15.54
C ARG A 383 3.24 11.79 14.04
N ILE A 384 2.25 11.15 13.45
CA ILE A 384 1.93 11.23 12.02
C ILE A 384 0.53 11.79 11.83
N ASP A 385 0.45 13.05 11.41
CA ASP A 385 -0.81 13.75 11.09
C ASP A 385 -1.09 13.82 9.57
N GLY A 386 -0.06 13.74 8.72
CA GLY A 386 -0.18 13.80 7.25
C GLY A 386 -0.76 12.53 6.64
N PRO A 387 -1.71 12.62 5.68
CA PRO A 387 -2.30 11.45 5.02
C PRO A 387 -1.35 10.80 3.99
N ASP A 388 -1.70 9.58 3.57
CA ASP A 388 -0.94 8.79 2.59
C ASP A 388 0.51 8.50 3.05
N PHE A 389 0.70 8.40 4.36
CA PHE A 389 1.99 8.09 4.99
C PHE A 389 2.35 6.61 4.83
N VAL A 390 3.64 6.33 4.61
CA VAL A 390 4.15 4.97 4.54
C VAL A 390 5.31 4.80 5.51
N ALA A 391 5.37 3.69 6.25
CA ALA A 391 6.58 3.29 6.97
C ALA A 391 6.95 1.85 6.66
N GLN A 392 8.25 1.58 6.52
CA GLN A 392 8.76 0.26 6.24
C GLN A 392 10.09 -0.03 6.91
N ASN A 393 10.23 -1.26 7.41
CA ASN A 393 11.52 -1.84 7.83
C ASN A 393 12.26 -0.99 8.87
N LEU A 394 11.57 -0.57 9.93
CA LEU A 394 12.13 0.21 11.03
C LEU A 394 11.41 -0.08 12.36
N THR A 395 11.99 0.39 13.45
CA THR A 395 11.43 0.32 14.79
C THR A 395 11.08 1.71 15.30
N ILE A 396 9.89 1.87 15.87
CA ILE A 396 9.47 3.05 16.62
C ILE A 396 9.23 2.62 18.06
N SER A 397 9.87 3.31 19.02
CA SER A 397 9.77 2.97 20.43
C SER A 397 9.50 4.17 21.31
N ASN A 398 8.71 3.96 22.36
CA ASN A 398 8.78 4.77 23.56
C ASN A 398 9.49 3.97 24.66
N ASP A 399 10.64 4.48 25.11
CA ASP A 399 11.48 3.83 26.11
C ASP A 399 11.36 4.44 27.50
N PHE A 400 10.21 5.07 27.81
CA PHE A 400 9.87 5.51 29.16
C PHE A 400 10.05 4.38 30.19
N ASP A 401 10.86 4.64 31.22
CA ASP A 401 11.19 3.67 32.25
C ASP A 401 10.18 3.76 33.41
N GLU A 402 9.14 2.93 33.38
CA GLU A 402 8.11 2.90 34.42
C GLU A 402 8.67 2.54 35.81
N ALA A 403 9.71 1.71 35.86
CA ALA A 403 10.31 1.25 37.12
C ALA A 403 11.13 2.37 37.77
N ALA A 404 11.82 3.18 36.97
CA ALA A 404 12.49 4.38 37.46
C ALA A 404 11.50 5.50 37.85
N ASN A 405 10.25 5.44 37.39
CA ASN A 405 9.25 6.50 37.56
C ASN A 405 7.99 6.05 38.30
N MET A 406 8.12 5.17 39.31
CA MET A 406 6.99 4.64 40.09
C MET A 406 6.13 5.72 40.78
N GLY A 407 6.70 6.89 41.08
CA GLY A 407 5.97 8.03 41.66
C GLY A 407 5.13 8.84 40.65
N MET A 408 5.31 8.62 39.35
CA MET A 408 4.53 9.30 38.32
C MET A 408 3.17 8.63 38.20
N LYS A 409 2.10 9.41 38.35
CA LYS A 409 0.72 8.91 38.21
C LYS A 409 0.37 8.59 36.75
N ASP A 410 0.66 9.52 35.84
CA ASP A 410 0.28 9.45 34.42
C ASP A 410 1.44 8.91 33.58
N ARG A 411 1.54 7.58 33.48
CA ARG A 411 2.69 6.87 32.88
C ARG A 411 2.50 6.43 31.42
N GLN A 412 1.36 6.75 30.81
CA GLN A 412 1.06 6.41 29.42
C GLN A 412 2.14 6.96 28.48
N ALA A 413 2.74 6.12 27.64
CA ALA A 413 3.93 6.46 26.89
C ALA A 413 3.83 5.94 25.45
N VAL A 414 3.37 6.81 24.55
CA VAL A 414 3.03 6.45 23.18
C VAL A 414 4.30 6.32 22.34
N ALA A 415 4.48 5.21 21.63
CA ALA A 415 5.53 5.06 20.63
C ALA A 415 5.11 5.73 19.31
N LEU A 416 3.92 5.39 18.81
CA LEU A 416 3.37 5.95 17.58
C LEU A 416 1.96 6.50 17.81
N HIS A 417 1.77 7.79 17.50
CA HIS A 417 0.46 8.41 17.36
C HIS A 417 0.19 8.71 15.89
N ILE A 418 -0.78 8.03 15.29
CA ILE A 418 -1.10 8.15 13.87
C ILE A 418 -2.55 8.60 13.67
N THR A 419 -2.75 9.62 12.83
CA THR A 419 -4.07 10.21 12.52
C THR A 419 -4.32 10.41 11.02
N GLY A 420 -3.26 10.43 10.20
CA GLY A 420 -3.37 10.63 8.75
C GLY A 420 -4.02 9.45 8.03
N ASP A 421 -5.15 9.68 7.35
CA ASP A 421 -5.86 8.64 6.60
C ASP A 421 -4.97 7.99 5.52
N ARG A 422 -5.29 6.74 5.19
CA ARG A 422 -4.59 5.91 4.19
C ARG A 422 -3.11 5.66 4.50
N SER A 423 -2.77 5.44 5.78
CA SER A 423 -1.38 5.11 6.13
C SER A 423 -1.10 3.60 6.07
N VAL A 424 0.06 3.23 5.52
CA VAL A 424 0.53 1.84 5.39
C VAL A 424 1.82 1.65 6.18
N LEU A 425 1.87 0.64 7.03
CA LEU A 425 3.06 0.26 7.77
C LEU A 425 3.37 -1.22 7.53
N SER A 426 4.55 -1.51 7.01
CA SER A 426 4.93 -2.87 6.61
C SER A 426 6.28 -3.27 7.23
N ASN A 427 6.34 -4.42 7.91
CA ASN A 427 7.56 -4.85 8.60
C ASN A 427 8.09 -3.77 9.56
N VAL A 428 7.20 -3.20 10.38
CA VAL A 428 7.54 -2.18 11.39
C VAL A 428 7.38 -2.77 12.79
N ARG A 429 8.27 -2.39 13.70
CA ARG A 429 8.19 -2.73 15.12
C ARG A 429 7.72 -1.52 15.93
N LEU A 430 6.70 -1.69 16.76
CA LEU A 430 6.15 -0.65 17.64
C LEU A 430 6.30 -1.11 19.10
N LEU A 431 7.18 -0.45 19.85
CA LEU A 431 7.62 -0.92 21.17
C LEU A 431 7.27 0.09 22.28
N GLY A 432 6.56 -0.37 23.31
CA GLY A 432 6.17 0.46 24.45
C GLY A 432 5.73 -0.39 25.65
N ASN A 433 4.99 0.23 26.56
CA ASN A 433 4.35 -0.41 27.72
C ASN A 433 2.86 -0.06 27.68
N GLN A 434 2.43 0.88 28.51
CA GLN A 434 1.07 1.43 28.48
C GLN A 434 0.93 2.41 27.29
N ASP A 435 -0.13 2.23 26.50
CA ASP A 435 -0.53 3.09 25.38
C ASP A 435 0.48 3.12 24.20
N THR A 436 1.13 2.00 23.83
CA THR A 436 2.17 1.95 22.76
C THR A 436 1.73 2.59 21.43
N LEU A 437 0.55 2.24 20.91
CA LEU A 437 0.08 2.64 19.59
C LEU A 437 -1.27 3.36 19.70
N LEU A 438 -1.28 4.65 19.39
CA LEU A 438 -2.48 5.46 19.26
C LEU A 438 -2.91 5.56 17.79
N VAL A 439 -3.86 4.70 17.37
CA VAL A 439 -4.54 4.75 16.07
C VAL A 439 -5.79 5.62 16.17
N ASN A 440 -5.65 6.89 15.83
CA ASN A 440 -6.67 7.92 16.05
C ASN A 440 -7.19 8.46 14.72
N SER A 441 -8.06 9.45 14.76
CA SER A 441 -8.47 10.20 13.57
C SER A 441 -8.46 11.70 13.87
N PRO A 442 -8.55 12.57 12.85
CA PRO A 442 -8.54 14.02 13.06
C PRO A 442 -9.67 14.54 13.98
N GLY A 443 -10.76 13.77 14.14
CA GLY A 443 -11.88 14.10 15.02
C GLY A 443 -12.89 12.96 15.18
N ALA A 444 -13.79 13.08 16.15
CA ALA A 444 -14.90 12.14 16.30
C ALA A 444 -15.78 12.11 15.03
N GLY A 445 -16.24 10.92 14.62
CA GLY A 445 -17.00 10.72 13.38
C GLY A 445 -16.20 10.89 12.08
N VAL A 446 -14.91 11.25 12.13
CA VAL A 446 -14.03 11.32 10.95
C VAL A 446 -13.30 10.00 10.78
N GLN A 447 -13.47 9.37 9.63
CA GLN A 447 -12.76 8.14 9.29
C GLN A 447 -11.27 8.42 9.02
N ALA A 448 -10.40 7.61 9.61
CA ALA A 448 -8.99 7.49 9.27
C ALA A 448 -8.60 6.02 9.30
N ARG A 449 -7.94 5.53 8.25
CA ARG A 449 -7.70 4.11 7.99
C ARG A 449 -6.21 3.80 7.96
N PHE A 450 -5.85 2.70 8.61
CA PHE A 450 -4.47 2.26 8.80
C PHE A 450 -4.33 0.79 8.43
N TYR A 451 -3.33 0.47 7.62
CA TYR A 451 -3.00 -0.91 7.28
C TYR A 451 -1.61 -1.27 7.81
N PHE A 452 -1.56 -2.16 8.79
CA PHE A 452 -0.35 -2.73 9.37
C PHE A 452 -0.17 -4.15 8.83
N GLN A 453 0.90 -4.38 8.07
CA GLN A 453 1.17 -5.66 7.42
C GLN A 453 2.48 -6.25 7.94
N GLY A 454 2.44 -7.46 8.49
CA GLY A 454 3.63 -8.15 9.00
C GLY A 454 4.40 -7.34 10.05
N CYS A 455 3.68 -6.54 10.86
CA CYS A 455 4.27 -5.71 11.90
C CYS A 455 4.39 -6.47 13.22
N TYR A 456 5.22 -5.94 14.11
CA TYR A 456 5.32 -6.38 15.50
C TYR A 456 4.87 -5.24 16.42
N VAL A 457 3.94 -5.48 17.32
CA VAL A 457 3.47 -4.50 18.30
C VAL A 457 3.55 -5.09 19.69
N GLU A 458 4.19 -4.39 20.63
CA GLU A 458 4.25 -4.82 22.03
C GLU A 458 3.84 -3.73 23.03
N GLY A 459 3.27 -4.17 24.14
CA GLY A 459 2.92 -3.34 25.28
C GLY A 459 2.17 -4.14 26.33
N ASP A 460 1.57 -3.46 27.31
CA ASP A 460 0.84 -4.11 28.39
C ASP A 460 -0.61 -3.62 28.53
N VAL A 461 -0.83 -2.39 28.98
CA VAL A 461 -2.17 -1.81 29.20
C VAL A 461 -2.53 -0.95 28.00
N ASP A 462 -3.69 -1.24 27.40
CA ASP A 462 -4.30 -0.46 26.32
C ASP A 462 -3.35 -0.16 25.16
N PHE A 463 -2.43 -1.09 24.87
CA PHE A 463 -1.29 -0.75 24.04
C PHE A 463 -1.62 -0.56 22.55
N ILE A 464 -2.84 -0.88 22.12
CA ILE A 464 -3.43 -0.45 20.84
C ILE A 464 -4.76 0.26 21.13
N PHE A 465 -4.82 1.58 20.96
CA PHE A 465 -5.98 2.37 21.38
C PHE A 465 -6.27 3.54 20.44
N GLY A 466 -7.47 4.13 20.59
CA GLY A 466 -7.92 5.24 19.73
C GLY A 466 -9.20 4.98 18.95
N ARG A 467 -9.53 5.93 18.07
CA ARG A 467 -10.81 5.96 17.32
C ARG A 467 -10.70 5.62 15.83
N GLY A 468 -9.49 5.31 15.36
CA GLY A 468 -9.24 4.99 13.95
C GLY A 468 -9.78 3.63 13.52
N THR A 469 -9.84 3.41 12.21
CA THR A 469 -10.02 2.08 11.60
C THR A 469 -8.63 1.49 11.35
N ALA A 470 -8.28 0.38 12.00
CA ALA A 470 -6.95 -0.21 11.88
C ALA A 470 -7.04 -1.70 11.54
N VAL A 471 -6.38 -2.11 10.46
CA VAL A 471 -6.23 -3.51 10.08
C VAL A 471 -4.81 -3.96 10.34
N PHE A 472 -4.65 -4.95 11.21
CA PHE A 472 -3.42 -5.68 11.46
C PHE A 472 -3.52 -7.01 10.71
N SER A 473 -2.68 -7.23 9.70
CA SER A 473 -2.68 -8.43 8.87
C SER A 473 -1.34 -9.13 8.96
N GLY A 474 -1.34 -10.40 9.37
CA GLY A 474 -0.11 -11.18 9.53
C GLY A 474 0.84 -10.65 10.62
N CYS A 475 0.33 -9.87 11.58
CA CYS A 475 1.15 -9.21 12.60
C CYS A 475 1.39 -10.11 13.83
N GLU A 476 2.49 -9.87 14.52
CA GLU A 476 2.73 -10.42 15.86
C GLU A 476 2.41 -9.35 16.92
N ILE A 477 1.54 -9.70 17.86
CA ILE A 477 1.02 -8.81 18.90
C ILE A 477 1.47 -9.37 20.25
N LYS A 478 2.50 -8.78 20.85
CA LYS A 478 3.12 -9.27 22.08
C LYS A 478 2.62 -8.51 23.31
N SER A 479 1.92 -9.19 24.20
CA SER A 479 1.60 -8.64 25.52
C SER A 479 2.79 -8.84 26.46
N LEU A 480 3.20 -7.79 27.16
CA LEU A 480 4.30 -7.84 28.12
C LEU A 480 3.81 -8.35 29.48
N ASP A 481 4.66 -9.14 30.15
CA ASP A 481 4.40 -9.61 31.51
C ASP A 481 4.69 -8.49 32.52
N ARG A 482 3.68 -8.15 33.31
CA ARG A 482 3.79 -7.18 34.42
C ARG A 482 4.07 -7.87 35.76
N GLY A 483 4.33 -9.19 35.75
CA GLY A 483 4.52 -10.02 36.93
C GLY A 483 3.22 -10.32 37.68
N SER A 484 2.07 -10.10 37.04
CA SER A 484 0.76 -10.34 37.62
C SER A 484 0.30 -11.76 37.34
N THR A 485 -0.35 -12.40 38.30
CA THR A 485 -0.99 -13.71 38.11
C THR A 485 -2.48 -13.60 37.79
N THR A 486 -3.03 -12.39 37.77
CA THR A 486 -4.47 -12.16 37.57
C THR A 486 -4.78 -11.21 36.41
N ASN A 487 -3.95 -10.21 36.18
CA ASN A 487 -4.15 -9.22 35.11
C ASN A 487 -2.82 -8.57 34.70
N ASN A 488 -2.36 -8.88 33.49
CA ASN A 488 -1.17 -8.31 32.86
C ASN A 488 -1.50 -7.22 31.82
N GLY A 489 -2.78 -6.93 31.56
CA GLY A 489 -3.19 -5.81 30.75
C GLY A 489 -4.21 -6.15 29.66
N TYR A 490 -4.25 -5.27 28.66
CA TYR A 490 -5.31 -5.20 27.66
C TYR A 490 -4.69 -4.93 26.29
N VAL A 491 -4.95 -5.79 25.31
CA VAL A 491 -4.44 -5.60 23.95
C VAL A 491 -5.03 -4.34 23.32
N THR A 492 -6.33 -4.12 23.49
CA THR A 492 -7.03 -3.01 22.84
C THR A 492 -7.85 -2.14 23.78
N ALA A 493 -7.90 -0.85 23.46
CA ALA A 493 -8.85 0.11 24.01
C ALA A 493 -9.41 1.00 22.89
N GLY A 494 -10.32 0.42 22.10
CA GLY A 494 -10.97 1.12 20.98
C GLY A 494 -11.95 2.19 21.47
N SER A 495 -12.11 3.25 20.68
CA SER A 495 -13.02 4.37 20.94
C SER A 495 -13.67 4.88 19.65
N GLN A 496 -13.95 3.98 18.71
CA GLN A 496 -14.57 4.34 17.43
C GLN A 496 -15.94 4.98 17.64
N ASP A 497 -16.23 6.02 16.88
CA ASP A 497 -17.58 6.58 16.84
C ASP A 497 -18.57 5.54 16.29
N LEU A 498 -19.79 5.48 16.85
CA LEU A 498 -20.83 4.53 16.44
C LEU A 498 -21.21 4.67 14.95
N SER A 499 -21.04 5.85 14.35
CA SER A 499 -21.24 6.07 12.91
C SER A 499 -20.18 5.42 12.02
N ILE A 500 -19.05 5.01 12.58
CA ILE A 500 -17.98 4.30 11.88
C ILE A 500 -18.21 2.78 12.03
N SER A 501 -18.47 2.11 10.91
CA SER A 501 -18.77 0.68 10.90
C SER A 501 -17.59 -0.21 11.33
N TYR A 502 -16.37 0.22 11.05
CA TYR A 502 -15.16 -0.60 11.20
C TYR A 502 -14.14 0.06 12.13
N GLY A 503 -13.77 -0.64 13.20
CA GLY A 503 -12.71 -0.28 14.13
C GLY A 503 -11.46 -1.10 13.88
N TYR A 504 -11.15 -2.04 14.78
CA TYR A 504 -9.94 -2.84 14.70
C TYR A 504 -10.20 -4.23 14.13
N LEU A 505 -9.36 -4.62 13.17
CA LEU A 505 -9.30 -5.96 12.62
C LEU A 505 -7.92 -6.54 12.88
N PHE A 506 -7.86 -7.68 13.58
CA PHE A 506 -6.69 -8.54 13.63
C PHE A 506 -6.98 -9.75 12.75
N ASP A 507 -6.32 -9.82 11.60
CA ASP A 507 -6.49 -10.86 10.59
C ASP A 507 -5.19 -11.64 10.46
N GLN A 508 -5.25 -12.96 10.64
CA GLN A 508 -4.09 -13.85 10.53
C GLN A 508 -2.91 -13.44 11.44
N CYS A 509 -3.21 -12.88 12.61
CA CYS A 509 -2.22 -12.42 13.57
C CYS A 509 -1.81 -13.53 14.55
N ARG A 510 -0.69 -13.31 15.23
CA ARG A 510 -0.25 -14.12 16.39
C ARG A 510 -0.25 -13.26 17.64
N LEU A 511 -1.14 -13.54 18.58
CA LEU A 511 -1.14 -12.91 19.90
C LEU A 511 -0.31 -13.77 20.84
N VAL A 512 0.83 -13.24 21.31
CA VAL A 512 1.88 -13.97 22.06
C VAL A 512 2.21 -13.25 23.37
N SER A 513 2.70 -13.99 24.36
CA SER A 513 3.18 -13.42 25.62
C SER A 513 3.95 -14.46 26.43
N ASP A 514 4.85 -13.98 27.28
CA ASP A 514 5.51 -14.75 28.34
C ASP A 514 4.74 -14.68 29.67
N ALA A 515 3.67 -13.89 29.73
CA ALA A 515 2.82 -13.72 30.91
C ALA A 515 2.09 -15.02 31.30
N ALA A 516 1.66 -15.07 32.56
CA ALA A 516 0.87 -16.18 33.09
C ALA A 516 -0.39 -16.44 32.25
N ARG A 517 -0.81 -17.72 32.20
CA ARG A 517 -2.04 -18.14 31.52
C ARG A 517 -3.25 -17.37 32.05
N ASP A 518 -4.17 -17.03 31.16
CA ASP A 518 -5.45 -16.39 31.44
C ASP A 518 -5.38 -14.99 32.12
N THR A 519 -4.30 -14.24 31.91
CA THR A 519 -4.08 -12.93 32.58
C THR A 519 -4.15 -11.72 31.66
N VAL A 520 -4.29 -11.88 30.35
CA VAL A 520 -4.35 -10.77 29.39
C VAL A 520 -5.72 -10.73 28.73
N HIS A 521 -6.29 -9.54 28.64
CA HIS A 521 -7.57 -9.32 27.99
C HIS A 521 -7.37 -8.84 26.54
N LEU A 522 -8.25 -9.25 25.62
CA LEU A 522 -8.25 -8.75 24.24
C LEU A 522 -8.65 -7.27 24.17
N GLY A 523 -9.49 -6.80 25.07
CA GLY A 523 -9.74 -5.36 25.16
C GLY A 523 -10.83 -4.90 26.10
N ARG A 524 -11.06 -3.59 26.05
CA ARG A 524 -12.08 -2.88 26.82
C ARG A 524 -12.57 -1.62 26.08
N PRO A 525 -13.81 -1.15 26.31
CA PRO A 525 -14.38 -0.04 25.54
C PRO A 525 -13.92 1.30 26.10
N TRP A 526 -13.00 1.97 25.42
CA TRP A 526 -12.59 3.29 25.85
C TRP A 526 -13.61 4.33 25.37
N HIS A 527 -14.21 5.04 26.32
CA HIS A 527 -15.06 6.22 26.07
C HIS A 527 -14.29 7.47 26.48
N PRO A 528 -13.55 8.13 25.55
CA PRO A 528 -12.76 9.32 25.86
C PRO A 528 -13.63 10.39 26.50
N SER A 529 -13.24 10.88 27.67
CA SER A 529 -14.03 11.86 28.44
C SER A 529 -15.49 11.45 28.70
N GLY A 530 -15.78 10.14 28.70
CA GLY A 530 -17.13 9.61 28.91
C GLY A 530 -18.06 9.75 27.70
N ASP A 531 -17.53 9.91 26.48
CA ASP A 531 -18.33 10.05 25.26
C ASP A 531 -19.17 8.78 24.98
N PRO A 532 -20.50 8.81 25.11
CA PRO A 532 -21.35 7.62 24.89
C PRO A 532 -21.41 7.19 23.42
N LYS A 533 -20.97 8.04 22.47
CA LYS A 533 -20.93 7.69 21.04
C LYS A 533 -19.67 6.89 20.67
N ALA A 534 -18.68 6.83 21.55
CA ALA A 534 -17.46 6.05 21.34
C ALA A 534 -17.71 4.56 21.62
N VAL A 535 -18.37 3.86 20.69
CA VAL A 535 -18.69 2.43 20.79
C VAL A 535 -17.66 1.62 20.02
N ALA A 536 -16.65 1.17 20.76
CA ALA A 536 -15.52 0.40 20.27
C ALA A 536 -15.94 -0.80 19.41
N GLN A 537 -15.20 -1.05 18.33
CA GLN A 537 -15.35 -2.25 17.51
C GLN A 537 -14.01 -2.94 17.36
N VAL A 538 -13.98 -4.22 17.70
CA VAL A 538 -12.79 -5.07 17.59
C VAL A 538 -13.21 -6.43 17.07
N LEU A 539 -12.55 -6.88 16.01
CA LEU A 539 -12.65 -8.24 15.50
C LEU A 539 -11.26 -8.87 15.49
N VAL A 540 -11.12 -10.01 16.19
CA VAL A 540 -9.94 -10.88 16.06
C VAL A 540 -10.35 -12.10 15.26
N ARG A 541 -9.80 -12.28 14.06
CA ARG A 541 -10.17 -13.35 13.15
C ARG A 541 -9.00 -14.10 12.57
N ASP A 542 -9.22 -15.38 12.27
CA ASP A 542 -8.27 -16.25 11.57
C ASP A 542 -6.88 -16.27 12.23
N SER A 543 -6.81 -15.98 13.53
CA SER A 543 -5.59 -15.65 14.27
C SER A 543 -5.23 -16.73 15.29
N TRP A 544 -3.96 -16.76 15.70
CA TRP A 544 -3.49 -17.62 16.79
C TRP A 544 -3.48 -16.85 18.11
N LEU A 545 -4.11 -17.41 19.15
CA LEU A 545 -4.20 -16.85 20.50
C LEU A 545 -3.43 -17.71 21.50
N GLY A 546 -2.41 -17.12 22.13
CA GLY A 546 -1.61 -17.79 23.15
C GLY A 546 -2.33 -17.96 24.49
N ALA A 547 -1.76 -18.80 25.36
CA ALA A 547 -2.41 -19.22 26.60
C ALA A 547 -2.60 -18.09 27.64
N HIS A 548 -1.91 -16.97 27.46
CA HIS A 548 -2.06 -15.78 28.30
C HIS A 548 -3.42 -15.09 28.12
N ILE A 549 -4.10 -15.29 26.98
CA ILE A 549 -5.41 -14.67 26.73
C ILE A 549 -6.46 -15.27 27.65
N SER A 550 -7.09 -14.42 28.46
CA SER A 550 -8.10 -14.76 29.45
C SER A 550 -9.36 -15.39 28.85
N GLY A 551 -9.97 -16.33 29.58
CA GLY A 551 -11.32 -16.85 29.29
C GLY A 551 -12.42 -15.77 29.33
N THR A 552 -12.17 -14.63 29.99
CA THR A 552 -12.99 -13.41 29.97
C THR A 552 -12.22 -12.26 29.29
N PRO A 553 -12.00 -12.32 27.97
CA PRO A 553 -11.05 -11.45 27.28
C PRO A 553 -11.55 -10.00 27.11
N TRP A 554 -12.83 -9.73 27.40
CA TRP A 554 -13.43 -8.41 27.29
C TRP A 554 -13.81 -7.90 28.67
N THR A 555 -13.46 -6.66 28.98
CA THR A 555 -13.69 -6.06 30.31
C THR A 555 -14.31 -4.69 30.22
N ASP A 556 -15.04 -4.30 31.26
CA ASP A 556 -15.63 -2.96 31.38
C ASP A 556 -14.52 -1.91 31.58
N MET A 557 -14.81 -0.67 31.17
CA MET A 557 -13.89 0.45 31.39
C MET A 557 -14.67 1.69 31.79
N SER A 558 -14.25 2.32 32.88
CA SER A 558 -14.79 3.62 33.33
C SER A 558 -16.32 3.67 33.44
N GLY A 559 -16.96 2.56 33.81
CA GLY A 559 -18.41 2.44 33.95
C GLY A 559 -19.18 2.04 32.68
N PHE A 560 -18.50 1.89 31.54
CA PHE A 560 -19.09 1.39 30.30
C PHE A 560 -18.87 -0.11 30.17
N SER A 561 -19.95 -0.83 29.83
CA SER A 561 -19.88 -2.27 29.73
C SER A 561 -19.29 -2.74 28.40
N TRP A 562 -18.41 -3.74 28.43
CA TRP A 562 -17.94 -4.38 27.20
C TRP A 562 -19.08 -5.01 26.38
N ARG A 563 -20.20 -5.35 27.03
CA ARG A 563 -21.38 -5.93 26.37
C ARG A 563 -22.11 -4.94 25.46
N GLU A 564 -21.87 -3.64 25.63
CA GLU A 564 -22.40 -2.59 24.77
C GLU A 564 -21.44 -2.26 23.61
N ALA A 565 -20.23 -2.81 23.64
CA ALA A 565 -19.24 -2.68 22.57
C ALA A 565 -19.43 -3.72 21.47
N ARG A 566 -18.81 -3.49 20.31
CA ARG A 566 -18.88 -4.36 19.12
C ARG A 566 -17.67 -5.31 19.07
N PHE A 567 -17.49 -6.12 20.11
CA PHE A 567 -16.37 -7.05 20.23
C PHE A 567 -16.71 -8.46 19.77
N HIS A 568 -15.92 -8.99 18.82
CA HIS A 568 -16.16 -10.31 18.24
C HIS A 568 -14.85 -11.06 17.96
N GLU A 569 -14.98 -12.37 17.87
CA GLU A 569 -13.93 -13.29 17.41
C GLU A 569 -14.43 -14.18 16.27
N TYR A 570 -13.54 -14.66 15.39
CA TYR A 570 -13.92 -15.57 14.30
C TYR A 570 -12.79 -16.50 13.87
N ASN A 571 -13.03 -17.82 13.85
CA ASN A 571 -12.07 -18.82 13.36
C ASN A 571 -10.65 -18.72 13.97
N ASN A 572 -10.55 -18.27 15.23
CA ASN A 572 -9.29 -18.21 15.95
C ASN A 572 -8.85 -19.62 16.40
N ARG A 573 -7.55 -19.81 16.60
CA ARG A 573 -6.94 -21.08 17.03
C ARG A 573 -5.95 -20.84 18.17
N GLY A 574 -5.54 -21.90 18.84
CA GLY A 574 -4.55 -21.85 19.92
C GLY A 574 -5.18 -21.91 21.33
N PRO A 575 -4.35 -22.02 22.37
CA PRO A 575 -4.81 -22.28 23.74
C PRO A 575 -5.65 -21.15 24.36
N GLY A 576 -5.53 -19.92 23.86
CA GLY A 576 -6.33 -18.76 24.29
C GLY A 576 -7.60 -18.52 23.46
N ALA A 577 -7.86 -19.34 22.44
CA ALA A 577 -9.02 -19.24 21.55
C ALA A 577 -10.19 -20.10 22.05
N GLN A 578 -10.62 -19.84 23.28
CA GLN A 578 -11.78 -20.52 23.87
C GLN A 578 -13.09 -19.93 23.31
N VAL A 579 -14.15 -20.74 23.26
CA VAL A 579 -15.50 -20.27 22.94
C VAL A 579 -16.35 -20.35 24.22
N THR A 580 -16.70 -19.20 24.77
CA THR A 580 -17.48 -19.07 26.02
C THR A 580 -18.58 -18.03 25.86
N PRO A 581 -19.58 -17.97 26.76
CA PRO A 581 -20.63 -16.95 26.71
C PRO A 581 -20.13 -15.50 26.76
N ASP A 582 -18.93 -15.30 27.32
CA ASP A 582 -18.30 -13.97 27.43
C ASP A 582 -17.32 -13.69 26.28
N ARG A 583 -17.42 -14.44 25.18
CA ARG A 583 -16.58 -14.34 23.97
C ARG A 583 -17.44 -14.37 22.71
N PRO A 584 -18.09 -13.26 22.34
CA PRO A 584 -19.00 -13.22 21.20
C PRO A 584 -18.29 -13.66 19.92
N GLN A 585 -18.88 -14.64 19.22
CA GLN A 585 -18.37 -15.10 17.94
C GLN A 585 -19.10 -14.37 16.81
N LEU A 586 -18.36 -13.95 15.78
CA LEU A 586 -18.96 -13.45 14.56
C LEU A 586 -19.64 -14.62 13.82
N PRO A 587 -20.92 -14.49 13.42
CA PRO A 587 -21.56 -15.53 12.61
C PRO A 587 -20.86 -15.74 11.26
N GLU A 588 -20.76 -16.98 10.81
CA GLU A 588 -20.10 -17.32 9.54
C GLU A 588 -20.70 -16.59 8.33
N ALA A 589 -22.04 -16.48 8.28
CA ALA A 589 -22.74 -15.76 7.21
C ALA A 589 -22.37 -14.25 7.14
N GLU A 590 -21.86 -13.69 8.23
CA GLU A 590 -21.44 -12.29 8.31
C GLU A 590 -19.95 -12.10 8.00
N ALA A 591 -19.14 -13.17 8.01
CA ALA A 591 -17.68 -13.09 7.88
C ALA A 591 -17.22 -12.41 6.57
N GLY A 592 -18.00 -12.52 5.50
CA GLY A 592 -17.73 -11.84 4.22
C GLY A 592 -17.84 -10.32 4.27
N LYS A 593 -18.53 -9.76 5.27
CA LYS A 593 -18.67 -8.29 5.48
C LYS A 593 -17.52 -7.69 6.29
N TYR A 594 -16.65 -8.52 6.85
CA TYR A 594 -15.55 -8.11 7.74
C TYR A 594 -14.19 -8.58 7.21
N THR A 595 -13.89 -8.24 5.96
CA THR A 595 -12.60 -8.55 5.31
C THR A 595 -11.64 -7.36 5.42
N VAL A 596 -10.34 -7.60 5.21
CA VAL A 596 -9.33 -6.52 5.08
C VAL A 596 -9.80 -5.43 4.12
N ARG A 597 -10.32 -5.81 2.95
CA ARG A 597 -10.88 -4.87 1.97
C ARG A 597 -12.03 -4.06 2.55
N ALA A 598 -13.00 -4.68 3.22
CA ALA A 598 -14.18 -3.99 3.74
C ALA A 598 -13.81 -2.89 4.75
N TYR A 599 -12.81 -3.13 5.60
CA TYR A 599 -12.31 -2.14 6.56
C TYR A 599 -11.59 -0.96 5.86
N LEU A 600 -10.86 -1.24 4.78
CA LEU A 600 -9.96 -0.25 4.16
C LEU A 600 -10.60 0.51 2.99
N GLN A 601 -11.54 -0.08 2.26
CA GLN A 601 -12.03 0.50 1.00
C GLN A 601 -12.68 1.87 1.19
N GLY A 602 -13.38 2.11 2.30
CA GLY A 602 -14.13 3.35 2.49
C GLY A 602 -15.02 3.69 1.28
N MET A 603 -15.25 4.99 1.06
CA MET A 603 -15.96 5.45 -0.14
C MET A 603 -15.03 5.58 -1.36
N ASP A 604 -13.74 5.80 -1.14
CA ASP A 604 -12.76 6.04 -2.20
C ASP A 604 -12.23 4.74 -2.84
N GLY A 605 -12.50 3.57 -2.26
CA GLY A 605 -12.04 2.26 -2.71
C GLY A 605 -10.59 1.95 -2.40
N TRP A 606 -10.00 2.57 -1.36
CA TRP A 606 -8.60 2.35 -1.00
C TRP A 606 -8.29 0.88 -0.72
N ALA A 607 -7.33 0.31 -1.46
CA ALA A 607 -7.04 -1.13 -1.42
C ALA A 607 -5.54 -1.42 -1.28
N PRO A 608 -4.87 -0.98 -0.20
CA PRO A 608 -3.42 -1.16 -0.03
C PRO A 608 -3.01 -2.64 0.07
N GLN A 609 -3.93 -3.54 0.45
CA GLN A 609 -3.70 -4.98 0.49
C GLN A 609 -3.46 -5.62 -0.89
N LEU A 610 -3.74 -4.90 -1.98
CA LEU A 610 -3.42 -5.33 -3.34
C LEU A 610 -2.03 -4.90 -3.80
N ALA A 611 -1.32 -4.08 -3.02
CA ALA A 611 0.06 -3.69 -3.34
C ALA A 611 0.98 -4.91 -3.38
N GLY A 612 1.84 -5.00 -4.39
CA GLY A 612 2.68 -6.16 -4.68
C GLY A 612 1.94 -7.42 -5.13
N ALA A 613 0.62 -7.41 -5.24
CA ALA A 613 -0.15 -8.54 -5.77
C ALA A 613 -0.05 -8.59 -7.31
N ARG A 614 -0.67 -9.60 -7.92
CA ARG A 614 -0.86 -9.65 -9.39
C ARG A 614 -1.72 -8.50 -9.93
N ALA A 615 -2.29 -7.66 -9.07
CA ALA A 615 -3.03 -6.47 -9.46
C ALA A 615 -2.14 -5.22 -9.55
N ASP A 616 -0.95 -5.27 -8.94
CA ASP A 616 -0.07 -4.12 -8.81
C ASP A 616 0.92 -4.07 -9.97
N CYS A 617 0.67 -3.16 -10.90
CA CYS A 617 1.57 -2.85 -12.00
C CYS A 617 2.68 -1.86 -11.62
N SER A 618 2.67 -1.34 -10.39
CA SER A 618 3.51 -0.23 -9.96
C SER A 618 4.73 -0.61 -9.16
N VAL A 619 4.74 -1.82 -8.62
CA VAL A 619 5.86 -2.37 -7.88
C VAL A 619 6.74 -3.15 -8.82
N VAL A 620 7.97 -2.67 -8.99
CA VAL A 620 9.07 -3.47 -9.56
C VAL A 620 9.27 -4.68 -8.63
N PRO A 621 9.10 -5.93 -9.10
CA PRO A 621 9.39 -7.10 -8.26
C PRO A 621 10.80 -7.02 -7.68
N ALA A 622 11.01 -7.52 -6.46
CA ALA A 622 12.34 -7.51 -5.84
C ALA A 622 13.39 -8.22 -6.70
N GLU A 623 12.98 -9.21 -7.51
CA GLU A 623 13.82 -9.88 -8.51
C GLU A 623 14.30 -8.96 -9.65
N VAL A 624 13.62 -7.83 -9.89
CA VAL A 624 13.86 -6.86 -10.97
C VAL A 624 14.59 -5.61 -10.50
N VAL A 625 14.40 -5.23 -9.23
CA VAL A 625 15.21 -4.18 -8.59
C VAL A 625 16.62 -4.70 -8.28
N ALA A 626 16.78 -6.02 -8.22
CA ALA A 626 18.02 -6.73 -7.94
C ALA A 626 19.13 -6.35 -8.92
#